data_AF-A0A6P0TZ87-F1
#
_entry.id   AF-A0A6P0TZ87-F1
#
_cell.length_a   1.000
_cell.length_b   1.000
_cell.length_c   1.000
_cell.angle_alpha   90.00
_cell.angle_beta   90.00
_cell.angle_gamma   90.00
#
_symmetry.space_group_name_H-M   'P 1'
#
loop_
_entity.id
_entity.type
_entity.pdbx_description
1 polymer ?
#
loop_
_entity_poly.entity_id
_entity_poly.type
_entity_poly.pdbx_seq_one_letter_code
_entity_poly.pdbx_strand_id
1 'polypeptide(L)'
;MNVRPIYQEAQLAIAEWQPQVTQKKANKGFNEALLKAAKEKIKPALASSYIEAINDARKVLPGEPKYEEAQKLITEWSNTIFRIAKLRAKNNNLSEAILAGELVPDGTPAYGAAQEALADWKKQQQTKKKN
;
A
#
# COMPACT_ATOMS: atom_id res chain seq x y z
N MET A 1 -6.18 59.10 13.95
CA MET A 1 -5.90 57.73 14.42
C MET A 1 -6.47 56.76 13.38
N ASN A 2 -5.59 55.98 12.75
CA ASN A 2 -5.90 55.20 11.56
C ASN A 2 -6.18 53.75 11.99
N VAL A 3 -7.45 53.35 12.07
CA VAL A 3 -7.88 52.00 12.46
C VAL A 3 -7.81 51.11 11.22
N ARG A 4 -6.82 50.21 11.18
CA ARG A 4 -6.56 49.31 10.04
C ARG A 4 -7.72 48.29 9.88
N PRO A 5 -8.17 47.97 8.65
CA PRO A 5 -9.35 47.16 8.40
C PRO A 5 -9.04 45.64 8.47
N ILE A 6 -8.73 45.12 9.66
CA ILE A 6 -8.37 43.70 9.86
C ILE A 6 -9.56 42.73 9.63
N TYR A 7 -10.79 43.26 9.63
CA TYR A 7 -12.02 42.47 9.48
C TYR A 7 -12.22 41.91 8.07
N GLN A 8 -11.77 42.62 7.03
CA GLN A 8 -11.86 42.16 5.64
C GLN A 8 -10.82 41.07 5.33
N GLU A 9 -9.60 41.24 5.85
CA GLU A 9 -8.51 40.26 5.73
C GLU A 9 -8.86 38.94 6.42
N ALA A 10 -9.49 38.99 7.60
CA ALA A 10 -9.94 37.80 8.32
C ALA A 10 -11.06 37.05 7.58
N GLN A 11 -12.01 37.77 6.97
CA GLN A 11 -13.11 37.15 6.21
C GLN A 11 -12.62 36.46 4.92
N LEU A 12 -11.65 37.05 4.23
CA LEU A 12 -11.02 36.43 3.06
C LEU A 12 -10.27 35.15 3.44
N ALA A 13 -9.51 35.17 4.53
CA ALA A 13 -8.80 33.98 5.02
C ALA A 13 -9.76 32.84 5.39
N ILE A 14 -10.91 33.14 6.01
CA ILE A 14 -11.95 32.14 6.31
C ILE A 14 -12.54 31.59 5.01
N ALA A 15 -12.90 32.45 4.05
CA ALA A 15 -13.47 32.04 2.77
C ALA A 15 -12.51 31.16 1.96
N GLU A 16 -11.19 31.39 2.04
CA GLU A 16 -10.18 30.56 1.37
C GLU A 16 -9.94 29.21 2.06
N TRP A 17 -10.09 29.13 3.39
CA TRP A 17 -9.90 27.88 4.14
C TRP A 17 -11.14 26.96 4.13
N GLN A 18 -12.36 27.50 4.08
CA GLN A 18 -13.61 26.73 4.04
C GLN A 18 -13.67 25.65 2.92
N PRO A 19 -13.32 25.95 1.65
CA PRO A 19 -13.30 24.94 0.60
C PRO A 19 -12.22 23.89 0.84
N GLN A 20 -11.06 24.27 1.39
CA GLN A 20 -9.98 23.32 1.71
C GLN A 20 -10.39 22.32 2.80
N VAL A 21 -11.12 22.77 3.82
CA VAL A 21 -11.63 21.89 4.88
C VAL A 21 -12.68 20.92 4.32
N THR A 22 -13.59 21.41 3.46
CA THR A 22 -14.62 20.56 2.83
C THR A 22 -13.99 19.53 1.89
N GLN A 23 -13.03 19.95 1.07
CA GLN A 23 -12.27 19.06 0.20
C GLN A 23 -11.49 18.01 1.00
N LYS A 24 -10.77 18.41 2.06
CA LYS A 24 -10.07 17.45 2.93
C LYS A 24 -11.04 16.46 3.59
N LYS A 25 -12.24 16.88 4.00
CA LYS A 25 -13.25 15.97 4.55
C LYS A 25 -13.77 15.00 3.48
N ALA A 26 -14.05 15.48 2.27
CA ALA A 26 -14.46 14.64 1.14
C ALA A 26 -13.37 13.62 0.78
N ASN A 27 -12.12 14.07 0.65
CA ASN A 27 -10.96 13.21 0.38
C ASN A 27 -10.77 12.19 1.49
N LYS A 28 -10.99 12.56 2.76
CA LYS A 28 -10.97 11.60 3.87
C LYS A 28 -12.02 10.51 3.71
N GLY A 29 -13.28 10.87 3.45
CA GLY A 29 -14.36 9.88 3.27
C GLY A 29 -14.11 8.98 2.06
N PHE A 30 -13.63 9.55 0.95
CA PHE A 30 -13.23 8.81 -0.24
C PHE A 30 -12.09 7.83 0.05
N ASN A 31 -11.01 8.31 0.68
CA ASN A 31 -9.85 7.47 1.02
C ASN A 31 -10.21 6.39 2.04
N GLU A 32 -11.09 6.67 3.01
CA GLU A 32 -11.64 5.66 3.93
C GLU A 32 -12.40 4.56 3.18
N ALA A 33 -13.30 4.94 2.26
CA ALA A 33 -14.06 3.99 1.45
C ALA A 33 -13.14 3.16 0.53
N LEU A 34 -12.13 3.79 -0.05
CA LEU A 34 -11.14 3.13 -0.89
C LEU A 34 -10.35 2.07 -0.10
N LEU A 35 -9.81 2.43 1.07
CA LEU A 35 -9.08 1.49 1.92
C LEU A 35 -9.97 0.37 2.45
N LYS A 36 -11.25 0.65 2.74
CA LYS A 36 -12.22 -0.38 3.13
C LYS A 36 -12.48 -1.36 1.99
N ALA A 37 -12.74 -0.87 0.79
CA ALA A 37 -12.95 -1.70 -0.40
C ALA A 37 -11.70 -2.54 -0.73
N ALA A 38 -10.51 -1.97 -0.58
CA ALA A 38 -9.25 -2.70 -0.74
C ALA A 38 -9.14 -3.87 0.25
N LYS A 39 -9.48 -3.66 1.53
CA LYS A 39 -9.51 -4.71 2.56
C LYS A 39 -10.51 -5.83 2.22
N GLU A 40 -11.69 -5.49 1.73
CA GLU A 40 -12.75 -6.45 1.40
C GLU A 40 -12.40 -7.37 0.22
N LYS A 41 -11.53 -6.94 -0.70
CA LYS A 41 -11.04 -7.75 -1.83
C LYS A 41 -10.06 -8.84 -1.42
N ILE A 42 -9.47 -8.75 -0.23
CA ILE A 42 -8.40 -9.65 0.20
C ILE A 42 -8.95 -11.06 0.39
N LYS A 43 -8.33 -12.00 -0.32
CA LYS A 43 -8.56 -13.43 -0.18
C LYS A 43 -7.36 -14.02 0.56
N PRO A 44 -7.55 -14.61 1.76
CA PRO A 44 -6.47 -15.23 2.50
C PRO A 44 -5.69 -16.24 1.64
N ALA A 45 -4.37 -16.29 1.80
CA ALA A 45 -3.44 -17.13 1.04
C ALA A 45 -3.30 -16.80 -0.47
N LEU A 46 -4.09 -15.89 -1.03
CA LEU A 46 -3.96 -15.45 -2.42
C LEU A 46 -3.13 -14.16 -2.50
N ALA A 47 -1.85 -14.30 -2.79
CA ALA A 47 -0.91 -13.18 -2.91
C ALA A 47 -1.37 -12.08 -3.89
N SER A 48 -2.04 -12.45 -5.00
CA SER A 48 -2.56 -11.49 -5.98
C SER A 48 -3.60 -10.54 -5.39
N SER A 49 -4.46 -11.01 -4.49
CA SER A 49 -5.46 -10.14 -3.84
C SER A 49 -4.84 -9.06 -2.95
N TYR A 50 -3.68 -9.35 -2.35
CA TYR A 50 -2.95 -8.38 -1.55
C TYR A 50 -2.29 -7.30 -2.43
N ILE A 51 -1.67 -7.66 -3.56
CA ILE A 51 -1.08 -6.65 -4.46
C ILE A 51 -2.16 -5.78 -5.12
N GLU A 52 -3.33 -6.33 -5.43
CA GLU A 52 -4.49 -5.54 -5.86
C GLU A 52 -4.92 -4.52 -4.79
N ALA A 53 -5.02 -4.95 -3.53
CA ALA A 53 -5.34 -4.06 -2.41
C ALA A 53 -4.24 -2.99 -2.20
N ILE A 54 -2.96 -3.34 -2.34
CA ILE A 54 -1.84 -2.40 -2.28
C ILE A 54 -1.95 -1.35 -3.38
N ASN A 55 -2.29 -1.74 -4.61
CA ASN A 55 -2.46 -0.81 -5.73
C ASN A 55 -3.59 0.19 -5.47
N ASP A 56 -4.66 -0.23 -4.79
CA ASP A 56 -5.72 0.68 -4.35
C ASP A 56 -5.22 1.61 -3.23
N ALA A 57 -4.52 1.09 -2.22
CA ALA A 57 -3.99 1.90 -1.12
C ALA A 57 -2.94 2.94 -1.59
N ARG A 58 -2.14 2.63 -2.61
CA ARG A 58 -1.16 3.54 -3.22
C ARG A 58 -1.79 4.77 -3.89
N LYS A 59 -3.10 4.76 -4.15
CA LYS A 59 -3.80 5.93 -4.69
C LYS A 59 -3.99 7.04 -3.65
N VAL A 60 -3.86 6.72 -2.36
CA VAL A 60 -3.84 7.72 -1.29
C VAL A 60 -2.47 8.38 -1.30
N LEU A 61 -2.41 9.65 -1.69
CA LEU A 61 -1.15 10.36 -1.91
C LEU A 61 -0.61 11.00 -0.63
N PRO A 62 0.71 11.28 -0.55
CA PRO A 62 1.30 12.00 0.58
C PRO A 62 0.59 13.32 0.86
N GLY A 63 0.29 13.59 2.13
CA GLY A 63 -0.45 14.79 2.54
C GLY A 63 -1.98 14.66 2.44
N GLU A 64 -2.51 13.60 1.83
CA GLU A 64 -3.93 13.31 1.87
C GLU A 64 -4.35 12.68 3.21
N PRO A 65 -5.61 12.90 3.61
CA PRO A 65 -6.16 12.16 4.74
C PRO A 65 -6.05 10.65 4.49
N LYS A 66 -5.75 9.88 5.54
CA LYS A 66 -5.55 8.42 5.52
C LYS A 66 -4.26 7.91 4.87
N TYR A 67 -3.37 8.79 4.43
CA TYR A 67 -2.07 8.37 3.90
C TYR A 67 -1.30 7.44 4.85
N GLU A 68 -1.18 7.81 6.13
CA GLU A 68 -0.51 6.99 7.15
C GLU A 68 -1.17 5.62 7.35
N GLU A 69 -2.50 5.54 7.24
CA GLU A 69 -3.22 4.27 7.30
C GLU A 69 -2.92 3.43 6.05
N ALA A 70 -2.92 4.05 4.87
CA ALA A 70 -2.57 3.39 3.62
C ALA A 70 -1.14 2.82 3.66
N GLN A 71 -0.15 3.57 4.15
CA GLN A 71 1.24 3.11 4.26
C GLN A 71 1.39 1.92 5.23
N LYS A 72 0.67 1.92 6.35
CA LYS A 72 0.63 0.78 7.27
C LYS A 72 0.07 -0.47 6.59
N LEU A 73 -1.03 -0.34 5.86
CA LEU A 73 -1.64 -1.44 5.11
C LEU A 73 -0.72 -1.96 3.99
N ILE A 74 -0.07 -1.07 3.24
CA ILE A 74 0.91 -1.43 2.21
C ILE A 74 2.05 -2.26 2.82
N THR A 75 2.55 -1.84 3.99
CA THR A 75 3.59 -2.57 4.73
C THR A 75 3.10 -3.94 5.20
N GLU A 76 1.90 -4.03 5.76
CA GLU A 76 1.32 -5.29 6.24
C GLU A 76 1.07 -6.29 5.10
N TRP A 77 0.49 -5.81 4.00
CA TRP A 77 0.12 -6.64 2.86
C TRP A 77 1.34 -7.11 2.08
N SER A 78 2.35 -6.26 1.89
CA SER A 78 3.63 -6.68 1.28
C SER A 78 4.35 -7.75 2.10
N ASN A 79 4.36 -7.61 3.44
CA ASN A 79 4.86 -8.66 4.34
C ASN A 79 4.05 -9.96 4.22
N THR A 80 2.73 -9.86 4.05
CA THR A 80 1.86 -11.02 3.89
C THR A 80 2.08 -11.75 2.57
N ILE A 81 2.24 -11.02 1.46
CA ILE A 81 2.64 -11.59 0.16
C ILE A 81 3.93 -12.40 0.32
N PHE A 82 4.95 -11.80 0.95
CA PHE A 82 6.22 -12.49 1.15
C PHE A 82 6.07 -13.72 2.07
N ARG A 83 5.24 -13.64 3.12
CA ARG A 83 4.94 -14.80 3.98
C ARG A 83 4.28 -15.94 3.20
N ILE A 84 3.34 -15.65 2.31
CA ILE A 84 2.71 -16.65 1.43
C ILE A 84 3.76 -17.30 0.53
N ALA A 85 4.64 -16.50 -0.08
CA ALA A 85 5.74 -17.00 -0.90
C ALA A 85 6.66 -17.96 -0.12
N LYS A 86 7.10 -17.56 1.08
CA LYS A 86 7.92 -18.43 1.94
C LYS A 86 7.23 -19.72 2.33
N LEU A 87 5.93 -19.68 2.63
CA LEU A 87 5.16 -20.88 2.98
C LEU A 87 5.12 -21.87 1.80
N ARG A 88 4.89 -21.37 0.58
CA ARG A 88 4.92 -22.19 -0.64
C ARG A 88 6.30 -22.82 -0.86
N ALA A 89 7.38 -22.05 -0.66
CA ALA A 89 8.75 -22.57 -0.79
C ALA A 89 9.03 -23.68 0.21
N LYS A 90 8.63 -23.49 1.48
CA LYS A 90 8.76 -24.50 2.54
C LYS A 90 8.01 -25.80 2.21
N ASN A 91 6.87 -25.69 1.52
CA ASN A 91 6.09 -26.84 1.05
C ASN A 91 6.62 -27.44 -0.26
N ASN A 92 7.88 -27.17 -0.63
CA ASN A 92 8.54 -27.65 -1.84
C ASN A 92 7.93 -27.12 -3.16
N ASN A 93 6.98 -26.17 -3.10
CA ASN A 93 6.30 -25.58 -4.24
C ASN A 93 7.06 -24.32 -4.72
N LEU A 94 8.30 -24.50 -5.19
CA LEU A 94 9.18 -23.39 -5.57
C LEU A 94 8.60 -22.53 -6.70
N SER A 95 7.92 -23.12 -7.69
CA SER A 95 7.29 -22.37 -8.79
C SER A 95 6.25 -21.37 -8.25
N GLU A 96 5.36 -21.84 -7.38
CA GLU A 96 4.32 -21.01 -6.75
C GLU A 96 4.90 -20.00 -5.77
N ALA A 97 6.01 -20.34 -5.10
CA ALA A 97 6.73 -19.42 -4.22
C ALA A 97 7.32 -18.25 -4.99
N ILE A 98 7.95 -18.52 -6.14
CA ILE A 98 8.53 -17.50 -7.02
C ILE A 98 7.43 -16.56 -7.53
N LEU A 99 6.32 -17.12 -8.06
CA LEU A 99 5.20 -16.31 -8.54
C LEU A 99 4.63 -15.40 -7.43
N ALA A 100 4.46 -15.90 -6.22
CA ALA A 100 4.00 -15.08 -5.10
C ALA A 100 5.04 -14.04 -4.66
N GLY A 101 6.32 -14.40 -4.63
CA GLY A 101 7.41 -13.50 -4.21
C GLY A 101 7.62 -12.34 -5.18
N GLU A 102 7.40 -12.55 -6.48
CA GLU A 102 7.48 -11.51 -7.51
C GLU A 102 6.38 -10.44 -7.36
N LEU A 103 5.31 -10.73 -6.62
CA LEU A 103 4.24 -9.77 -6.31
C LEU A 103 4.58 -8.84 -5.13
N VAL A 104 5.71 -9.04 -4.43
CA VAL A 104 6.12 -8.13 -3.37
C VAL A 104 6.49 -6.79 -4.01
N PRO A 105 5.76 -5.70 -3.70
CA PRO A 105 5.99 -4.43 -4.36
C PRO A 105 7.32 -3.80 -3.98
N ASP A 106 7.93 -3.11 -4.93
CA ASP A 106 9.07 -2.22 -4.70
C ASP A 106 8.73 -1.11 -3.69
N GLY A 107 9.76 -0.55 -3.05
CA GLY A 107 9.57 0.51 -2.06
C GLY A 107 8.86 0.08 -0.77
N THR A 108 8.62 -1.22 -0.57
CA THR A 108 8.09 -1.76 0.68
C THR A 108 9.19 -2.41 1.52
N PRO A 109 9.05 -2.45 2.86
CA PRO A 109 10.05 -3.07 3.73
C PRO A 109 10.33 -4.55 3.41
N ALA A 110 9.35 -5.27 2.87
CA ALA A 110 9.49 -6.68 2.51
C ALA A 110 10.31 -6.92 1.24
N TYR A 111 10.49 -5.90 0.39
CA TYR A 111 11.02 -6.06 -0.96
C TYR A 111 12.44 -6.66 -0.97
N GLY A 112 13.36 -6.14 -0.17
CA GLY A 112 14.75 -6.62 -0.13
C GLY A 112 14.85 -8.11 0.19
N ALA A 113 14.22 -8.53 1.29
CA ALA A 113 14.19 -9.94 1.70
C ALA A 113 13.47 -10.84 0.68
N ALA A 114 12.47 -10.31 -0.02
CA ALA A 114 11.79 -11.05 -1.10
C ALA A 114 12.72 -11.28 -2.29
N GLN A 115 13.48 -10.27 -2.72
CA GLN A 115 14.42 -10.41 -3.85
C GLN A 115 15.53 -11.41 -3.55
N GLU A 116 16.09 -11.40 -2.33
CA GLU A 116 17.07 -12.40 -1.88
C GLU A 116 16.51 -13.82 -1.96
N ALA A 117 15.32 -14.04 -1.38
CA ALA A 117 14.66 -15.33 -1.41
C ALA A 117 14.33 -15.80 -2.83
N LEU A 118 13.89 -14.90 -3.71
CA LEU A 118 13.63 -15.20 -5.13
C LEU A 118 14.89 -15.67 -5.85
N ALA A 119 16.03 -15.02 -5.63
CA ALA A 119 17.31 -15.42 -6.23
C ALA A 119 17.70 -16.85 -5.81
N ASP A 120 17.52 -17.18 -4.53
CA ASP A 120 17.82 -18.51 -4.00
C ASP A 120 16.87 -19.58 -4.53
N TRP A 121 15.56 -19.31 -4.56
CA TRP A 121 14.58 -20.26 -5.07
C TRP A 121 14.75 -20.52 -6.57
N LYS A 122 15.09 -19.50 -7.36
CA LYS A 122 15.38 -19.64 -8.79
C LYS A 122 16.60 -20.56 -9.01
N LYS A 123 17.66 -20.42 -8.22
CA LYS A 123 18.82 -21.32 -8.26
C LYS A 123 18.43 -22.76 -7.89
N GLN A 124 17.71 -22.95 -6.79
CA GLN A 124 17.26 -24.28 -6.34
C GLN A 124 16.38 -24.99 -7.38
N GLN A 125 15.47 -24.25 -8.03
CA GLN A 125 14.60 -24.79 -9.09
C GLN A 125 15.42 -25.23 -10.32
N GLN A 126 16.47 -24.50 -10.69
CA GLN A 126 17.36 -24.87 -11.79
C GLN A 126 18.14 -26.15 -11.49
N THR A 127 18.68 -26.30 -10.27
CA THR A 127 19.38 -27.53 -9.88
C THR A 127 18.45 -28.74 -9.90
N LYS A 128 17.21 -28.60 -9.41
CA LYS A 128 16.22 -29.69 -9.45
C LYS A 128 15.80 -30.11 -10.85
N LYS A 129 15.84 -29.21 -11.83
CA LYS A 129 15.52 -29.55 -13.24
C LYS A 129 16.65 -30.29 -13.96
N LYS A 130 17.87 -30.26 -13.41
CA LYS A 130 19.08 -30.87 -14.00
C LYS A 130 19.39 -32.26 -13.45
N ASN A 131 18.71 -32.68 -12.40
CA ASN A 131 18.83 -33.99 -11.76
C ASN A 131 17.59 -34.83 -12.05
#